data_AF-A0A7Y7M7B3-F1
#
_entry.id   AF-A0A7Y7M7B3-F1
#
_cell.length_a   1.000
_cell.length_b   1.000
_cell.length_c   1.000
_cell.angle_alpha   90.00
_cell.angle_beta   90.00
_cell.angle_gamma   90.00
#
_symmetry.space_group_name_H-M   'P 1'
#
loop_
_entity.id
_entity.type
_entity.pdbx_description
1 polymer ?
#
loop_
_entity_poly.entity_id
_entity_poly.type
_entity_poly.pdbx_seq_one_letter_code
_entity_poly.pdbx_strand_id
1 'polypeptide(L)'
;MMAGYLTGMVVVPRFVSQLRYMALSCVMGLVLCAAVWFSAGLVSVLCVALLGFANAMILPALFPVVMRRMGRHADHATALLVMAFSGGAVLPQLYVHLAQGWGTHAAFVLVAVPAYLVILGYFGLMRGRDEAGEAV
;
A
#
# COMPACT_ATOMS: atom_id res chain seq x y z
N MET A 1 3.51 -4.35 13.35
CA MET A 1 3.40 -2.89 13.14
C MET A 1 4.64 -2.13 13.61
N MET A 2 4.94 -2.09 14.92
CA MET A 2 6.12 -1.36 15.44
C MET A 2 7.46 -1.80 14.83
N ALA A 3 7.66 -3.12 14.67
CA ALA A 3 8.84 -3.65 13.98
C ALA A 3 8.97 -3.14 12.53
N GLY A 4 7.86 -2.97 11.80
CA GLY A 4 7.86 -2.44 10.42
C GLY A 4 8.30 -0.99 10.35
N TYR A 5 7.78 -0.16 11.26
CA TYR A 5 8.25 1.21 11.38
C TYR A 5 9.73 1.30 11.72
N LEU A 6 10.23 0.45 12.63
CA LEU A 6 11.65 0.38 12.99
C LEU A 6 12.52 -0.05 11.80
N THR A 7 12.14 -1.10 11.06
CA THR A 7 12.86 -1.53 9.86
C THR A 7 12.86 -0.45 8.78
N GLY A 8 11.74 0.23 8.55
CA GLY A 8 11.67 1.36 7.62
C GLY A 8 12.53 2.54 8.06
N MET A 9 12.49 2.90 9.34
CA MET A 9 13.30 4.00 9.87
C MET A 9 14.80 3.72 9.77
N VAL A 10 15.22 2.45 9.74
CA VAL A 10 16.62 2.06 9.51
C VAL A 10 16.97 2.00 8.01
N VAL A 11 16.05 1.53 7.16
CA VAL A 11 16.32 1.31 5.72
C VAL A 11 16.11 2.57 4.86
N VAL A 12 15.10 3.39 5.18
CA VAL A 12 14.74 4.61 4.44
C VAL A 12 15.84 5.68 4.46
N PRO A 13 16.52 6.01 5.57
CA PRO A 13 17.45 7.13 5.58
C PRO A 13 18.74 6.91 4.77
N ARG A 14 19.05 5.67 4.34
CA ARG A 14 20.38 5.38 3.78
C ARG A 14 20.45 4.72 2.40
N PHE A 15 19.38 4.16 1.82
CA PHE A 15 19.54 3.40 0.56
C PHE A 15 18.44 3.47 -0.51
N VAL A 16 17.23 4.02 -0.25
CA VAL A 16 16.10 3.89 -1.20
C VAL A 16 15.26 5.17 -1.30
N SER A 17 14.89 5.59 -2.51
CA SER A 17 13.95 6.70 -2.70
C SER A 17 12.57 6.33 -2.14
N GLN A 18 11.90 7.28 -1.49
CA GLN A 18 10.60 7.08 -0.81
C GLN A 18 9.55 6.38 -1.71
N LEU A 19 9.61 6.67 -3.01
CA LEU A 19 8.78 6.06 -4.05
C LEU A 19 9.09 4.57 -4.27
N ARG A 20 10.38 4.21 -4.39
CA ARG A 20 10.83 2.82 -4.59
C ARG A 20 10.54 1.96 -3.37
N TYR A 21 10.65 2.53 -2.17
CA TYR A 21 10.32 1.83 -0.93
C TYR A 21 8.83 1.46 -0.87
N MET A 22 7.96 2.40 -1.24
CA MET A 22 6.51 2.15 -1.33
C MET A 22 6.18 1.06 -2.35
N ALA A 23 6.84 1.06 -3.51
CA ALA A 23 6.67 0.02 -4.53
C ALA A 23 7.12 -1.36 -4.03
N LEU A 24 8.28 -1.44 -3.36
CA LEU A 24 8.77 -2.68 -2.77
C LEU A 24 7.79 -3.25 -1.73
N SER A 25 7.24 -2.38 -0.87
CA SER A 25 6.20 -2.77 0.10
C SER A 25 4.93 -3.30 -0.58
N CYS A 26 4.50 -2.70 -1.71
CA CYS A 26 3.35 -3.19 -2.46
C CYS A 26 3.61 -4.54 -3.13
N VAL A 27 4.80 -4.73 -3.71
CA VAL A 27 5.19 -6.02 -4.30
C VAL A 27 5.25 -7.11 -3.23
N MET A 28 5.86 -6.83 -2.08
CA MET A 28 5.82 -7.75 -0.94
C MET A 28 4.39 -8.04 -0.48
N GLY A 29 3.52 -7.02 -0.45
CA GLY A 29 2.11 -7.18 -0.12
C GLY A 29 1.35 -8.10 -1.08
N LEU A 30 1.58 -7.95 -2.39
CA LEU A 30 1.03 -8.82 -3.42
C LEU A 30 1.50 -10.27 -3.27
N VAL A 31 2.79 -10.49 -3.01
CA VAL A 31 3.36 -11.83 -2.77
C VAL A 31 2.74 -12.47 -1.53
N LEU A 32 2.59 -11.70 -0.44
CA LEU A 32 1.92 -12.16 0.79
C LEU A 32 0.43 -12.46 0.55
N CYS A 33 -0.28 -11.66 -0.25
CA CYS A 33 -1.66 -11.95 -0.63
C CYS A 33 -1.78 -13.24 -1.44
N ALA A 34 -0.85 -13.50 -2.36
CA ALA A 34 -0.79 -14.77 -3.08
C ALA A 34 -0.51 -15.94 -2.12
N ALA A 35 0.39 -15.76 -1.15
CA ALA A 35 0.67 -16.78 -0.12
C ALA A 35 -0.56 -17.07 0.76
N VAL A 36 -1.40 -16.08 1.07
CA VAL A 36 -2.68 -16.24 1.78
C VAL A 36 -3.67 -17.08 0.96
N TRP A 37 -3.69 -16.92 -0.36
CA TRP A 37 -4.56 -17.73 -1.22
C TRP A 37 -4.20 -19.22 -1.19
N PHE A 38 -2.90 -19.55 -1.19
CA PHE A 38 -2.42 -20.92 -1.16
C PHE A 38 -2.30 -21.53 0.25
N SER A 39 -2.33 -20.71 1.30
CA SER A 39 -2.20 -21.16 2.69
C SER A 39 -3.54 -21.23 3.41
N ALA A 40 -3.73 -22.26 4.24
CA ALA A 40 -4.90 -22.42 5.10
C ALA A 40 -4.53 -22.45 6.59
N GLY A 41 -5.48 -22.09 7.46
CA GLY A 41 -5.32 -22.15 8.92
C GLY A 41 -4.32 -21.11 9.46
N LEU A 42 -3.50 -21.51 10.45
CA LEU A 42 -2.60 -20.62 11.18
C LEU A 42 -1.57 -19.91 10.26
N VAL A 43 -1.17 -20.56 9.17
CA VAL A 43 -0.22 -20.01 8.20
C VAL A 43 -0.82 -18.80 7.47
N SER A 44 -2.10 -18.86 7.11
CA SER A 44 -2.83 -17.73 6.52
C SER A 44 -2.87 -16.53 7.49
N VAL A 45 -3.15 -16.79 8.77
CA VAL A 45 -3.15 -15.75 9.81
C VAL A 45 -1.77 -15.11 9.98
N LEU A 46 -0.70 -15.93 9.96
CA LEU A 46 0.67 -15.44 10.03
C LEU A 46 1.03 -14.57 8.81
N CYS A 47 0.61 -14.98 7.60
CA CYS A 47 0.78 -14.21 6.38
C CYS A 47 0.02 -12.87 6.44
N VAL A 48 -1.19 -12.84 6.98
CA VAL A 48 -1.95 -11.58 7.19
C VAL A 48 -1.26 -10.69 8.23
N ALA A 49 -0.71 -11.27 9.30
CA ALA A 49 0.06 -10.52 10.28
C ALA A 49 1.33 -9.89 9.67
N LEU A 50 2.02 -10.64 8.81
CA LEU A 50 3.16 -10.16 8.01
C LEU A 50 2.73 -9.14 6.94
N LEU A 51 1.53 -9.26 6.38
CA LEU A 51 0.97 -8.25 5.47
C LEU A 51 0.82 -6.90 6.18
N GLY A 52 0.44 -6.93 7.47
CA GLY A 52 0.44 -5.75 8.31
C GLY A 52 1.81 -5.05 8.38
N PHE A 53 2.90 -5.81 8.41
CA PHE A 53 4.26 -5.25 8.36
C PHE A 53 4.53 -4.53 7.03
N ALA A 54 4.13 -5.13 5.89
CA ALA A 54 4.27 -4.49 4.58
C ALA A 54 3.41 -3.22 4.45
N ASN A 55 2.20 -3.21 5.01
CA ASN A 55 1.27 -2.09 4.91
C ASN A 55 1.65 -0.89 5.79
N ALA A 56 2.32 -1.11 6.93
CA ALA A 56 2.74 -0.06 7.86
C ALA A 56 3.59 1.04 7.20
N MET A 57 4.30 0.69 6.13
CA MET A 57 5.28 1.56 5.48
C MET A 57 4.71 2.41 4.35
N ILE A 58 3.56 2.02 3.79
CA ILE A 58 2.99 2.68 2.61
C ILE A 58 2.56 4.10 2.96
N LEU A 59 1.83 4.25 4.06
CA LEU A 59 1.29 5.54 4.47
C LEU A 59 2.34 6.61 4.84
N PRO A 60 3.33 6.34 5.71
CA PRO A 60 4.37 7.32 6.03
C PRO A 60 5.26 7.66 4.82
N ALA A 61 5.34 6.80 3.80
CA ALA A 61 6.02 7.09 2.55
C ALA A 61 5.15 7.92 1.58
N LEU A 62 3.85 7.65 1.53
CA LEU A 62 2.90 8.30 0.62
C LEU A 62 2.77 9.80 0.89
N PHE A 63 2.59 10.20 2.15
CA PHE A 63 2.46 11.61 2.55
C PHE A 63 3.61 12.50 2.03
N PRO A 64 4.88 12.22 2.36
CA PRO A 64 5.99 13.07 1.91
C PRO A 64 6.22 12.99 0.40
N VAL A 65 5.88 11.88 -0.27
CA VAL A 65 5.91 11.78 -1.74
C VAL A 65 4.92 12.76 -2.37
N VAL A 66 3.68 12.77 -1.90
CA VAL A 66 2.62 13.63 -2.42
C VAL A 66 2.95 15.11 -2.15
N MET A 67 3.39 15.44 -0.94
CA MET A 67 3.77 16.81 -0.56
C MET A 67 4.90 17.37 -1.41
N ARG A 68 5.97 16.60 -1.64
CA ARG A 68 7.10 17.04 -2.45
C ARG A 68 6.71 17.35 -3.89
N ARG A 69 5.72 16.66 -4.45
CA ARG A 69 5.26 16.89 -5.83
C ARG A 69 4.22 18.01 -5.97
N MET A 70 3.42 18.27 -4.94
CA MET A 70 2.33 19.25 -5.02
C MET A 70 2.81 20.70 -4.82
N GLY A 71 4.02 20.91 -4.29
CA GLY A 71 4.66 22.23 -4.19
C GLY A 71 3.74 23.26 -3.54
N ARG A 72 3.34 24.29 -4.30
CA ARG A 72 2.43 25.35 -3.83
C ARG A 72 1.01 24.87 -3.46
N HIS A 73 0.60 23.67 -3.86
CA HIS A 73 -0.73 23.09 -3.59
C HIS A 73 -0.69 21.98 -2.53
N ALA A 74 0.38 21.91 -1.73
CA ALA A 74 0.55 20.92 -0.66
C ALA A 74 -0.63 20.89 0.33
N ASP A 75 -1.20 22.05 0.67
CA ASP A 75 -2.34 22.14 1.61
C ASP A 75 -3.58 21.42 1.08
N HIS A 76 -3.96 21.67 -0.18
CA HIS A 76 -5.09 21.00 -0.83
C HIS A 76 -4.84 19.50 -1.00
N ALA A 77 -3.61 19.11 -1.32
CA ALA A 77 -3.25 17.71 -1.47
C ALA A 77 -3.34 16.95 -0.14
N THR A 78 -2.90 17.55 0.97
CA THR A 78 -3.03 16.96 2.30
C THR A 78 -4.50 16.82 2.67
N ALA A 79 -5.31 17.86 2.43
CA ALA A 79 -6.74 17.81 2.70
C ALA A 79 -7.42 16.65 1.95
N LEU A 80 -7.14 16.49 0.66
CA LEU A 80 -7.66 15.38 -0.15
C LEU A 80 -7.16 14.02 0.34
N LEU A 81 -5.89 13.91 0.72
CA LEU A 81 -5.31 12.67 1.25
C LEU A 81 -5.96 12.27 2.59
N VAL A 82 -6.22 13.25 3.46
CA VAL A 82 -6.91 13.03 4.74
C VAL A 82 -8.36 12.61 4.50
N MET A 83 -9.07 13.27 3.58
CA MET A 83 -10.42 12.87 3.18
C MET A 83 -10.46 11.44 2.62
N ALA A 84 -9.45 11.03 1.85
CA ALA A 84 -9.38 9.69 1.29
C ALA A 84 -9.31 8.57 2.35
N PHE A 85 -8.80 8.84 3.56
CA PHE A 85 -8.82 7.85 4.65
C PHE A 85 -10.21 7.46 5.10
N SER A 86 -11.22 8.30 4.89
CA SER A 86 -12.62 7.94 5.17
C SER A 86 -13.07 6.70 4.37
N GLY A 87 -12.45 6.43 3.22
CA GLY A 87 -12.64 5.20 2.46
C GLY A 87 -12.25 3.93 3.24
N GLY A 88 -11.40 4.06 4.27
CA GLY A 88 -11.07 3.00 5.22
C GLY A 88 -12.25 2.53 6.06
N ALA A 89 -13.36 3.27 6.15
CA ALA A 89 -14.60 2.80 6.77
C ALA A 89 -15.46 1.97 5.80
N VAL A 90 -15.32 2.20 4.49
CA VAL A 90 -16.07 1.49 3.45
C VAL A 90 -15.50 0.11 3.20
N LEU A 91 -14.16 -0.04 3.21
CA LEU A 91 -13.49 -1.32 2.93
C LEU A 91 -13.85 -2.45 3.92
N PRO A 92 -13.90 -2.26 5.25
CA PRO A 92 -14.30 -3.29 6.20
C PRO A 92 -15.75 -3.75 5.99
N GLN A 93 -16.66 -2.81 5.72
CA GLN A 93 -18.06 -3.13 5.42
C GLN A 93 -18.16 -3.96 4.13
N LEU A 94 -17.48 -3.53 3.07
CA LEU A 94 -17.43 -4.25 1.81
C LEU A 94 -16.85 -5.67 2.00
N TYR A 95 -15.78 -5.80 2.77
CA TYR A 95 -15.16 -7.09 3.08
C TYR A 95 -16.12 -8.04 3.81
N VAL A 96 -16.86 -7.56 4.81
CA VAL A 96 -17.83 -8.39 5.55
C VAL A 96 -18.93 -8.89 4.60
N HIS A 97 -19.48 -8.03 3.75
CA HIS A 97 -20.49 -8.43 2.77
C HIS A 97 -19.96 -9.46 1.76
N LEU A 98 -18.73 -9.28 1.26
CA LEU A 98 -18.09 -10.22 0.36
C LEU A 98 -17.77 -11.57 1.03
N ALA A 99 -17.34 -11.54 2.30
CA ALA A 99 -16.96 -12.72 3.06
C ALA A 99 -18.16 -13.64 3.35
N GLN A 100 -19.37 -13.08 3.46
CA GLN A 100 -20.61 -13.85 3.62
C GLN A 100 -20.93 -14.70 2.37
N GLY A 101 -20.61 -14.20 1.18
CA GLY A 101 -20.92 -14.89 -0.08
C GLY A 101 -19.83 -15.81 -0.58
N TRP A 102 -18.57 -15.36 -0.59
CA TRP A 102 -17.45 -16.03 -1.28
C TRP A 102 -16.40 -16.62 -0.33
N GLY A 103 -16.63 -16.54 0.99
CA GLY A 103 -15.68 -16.98 2.00
C GLY A 103 -14.58 -15.95 2.29
N THR A 104 -13.95 -16.10 3.45
CA THR A 104 -12.99 -15.11 4.00
C THR A 104 -11.73 -14.96 3.16
N HIS A 105 -11.19 -16.06 2.62
CA HIS A 105 -9.97 -16.04 1.82
C HIS A 105 -10.18 -15.30 0.49
N ALA A 106 -11.30 -15.56 -0.18
CA ALA A 106 -11.60 -14.91 -1.47
C ALA A 106 -11.96 -13.44 -1.31
N ALA A 107 -12.78 -13.11 -0.29
CA ALA A 107 -13.08 -11.72 0.03
C ALA A 107 -11.82 -10.91 0.35
N PHE A 108 -10.86 -11.51 1.04
CA PHE A 108 -9.60 -10.83 1.39
C PHE A 108 -8.77 -10.52 0.15
N VAL A 109 -8.53 -11.52 -0.71
CA VAL A 109 -7.74 -11.36 -1.93
C VAL A 109 -8.41 -10.39 -2.91
N LEU A 110 -9.74 -10.47 -3.05
CA LEU A 110 -10.51 -9.59 -3.92
C LEU A 110 -10.40 -8.11 -3.50
N VAL A 111 -10.29 -7.83 -2.21
CA VAL A 111 -10.14 -6.45 -1.71
C VAL A 111 -8.69 -5.99 -1.72
N ALA A 112 -7.75 -6.85 -1.30
CA ALA A 112 -6.35 -6.48 -1.12
C ALA A 112 -5.58 -6.34 -2.45
N VAL A 113 -5.78 -7.25 -3.40
CA VAL A 113 -5.07 -7.23 -4.70
C VAL A 113 -5.32 -5.96 -5.50
N PRO A 114 -6.57 -5.51 -5.74
CA PRO A 114 -6.79 -4.28 -6.50
C PRO A 114 -6.23 -3.04 -5.78
N ALA A 115 -6.25 -3.01 -4.44
CA ALA A 115 -5.65 -1.91 -3.69
C ALA A 115 -4.12 -1.81 -3.93
N TYR A 116 -3.40 -2.93 -3.87
CA TYR A 116 -1.97 -2.95 -4.18
C TYR A 116 -1.68 -2.66 -5.66
N LEU A 117 -2.52 -3.14 -6.58
CA LEU A 117 -2.38 -2.85 -8.01
C LEU A 117 -2.59 -1.37 -8.34
N VAL A 118 -3.55 -0.69 -7.70
CA VAL A 118 -3.75 0.76 -7.90
C VAL A 118 -2.53 1.54 -7.42
N ILE A 119 -1.95 1.18 -6.27
CA ILE A 119 -0.74 1.85 -5.75
C ILE A 119 0.47 1.57 -6.66
N LEU A 120 0.61 0.35 -7.17
CA LEU A 120 1.67 -0.02 -8.11
C LEU A 120 1.49 0.65 -9.48
N GLY A 121 0.26 0.77 -9.97
CA GLY A 121 -0.09 1.49 -11.19
C GLY A 121 0.20 2.98 -11.08
N TYR A 122 -0.13 3.60 -9.94
CA TYR A 122 0.27 4.97 -9.62
C TYR A 122 1.80 5.13 -9.64
N PHE A 123 2.54 4.20 -9.04
CA PHE A 123 4.01 4.19 -9.11
C PHE A 123 4.54 4.09 -10.55
N GLY A 124 3.99 3.17 -11.36
CA GLY A 124 4.40 2.97 -12.75
C GLY A 124 4.14 4.20 -13.63
N LEU A 125 2.95 4.81 -13.50
CA LEU A 125 2.59 6.05 -14.20
C LEU A 125 3.49 7.22 -13.78
N MET A 126 3.82 7.33 -12.49
CA MET A 126 4.72 8.38 -12.01
C MET A 126 6.15 8.21 -12.50
N ARG A 127 6.66 6.97 -12.54
CA ARG A 127 8.01 6.70 -13.06
C ARG A 127 8.11 7.06 -14.55
N GLY A 128 7.09 6.73 -15.34
CA GLY A 128 7.04 7.09 -16.76
C GLY A 128 7.04 8.61 -17.01
N ARG A 129 6.47 9.41 -16.09
CA ARG A 129 6.46 10.88 -16.20
C ARG A 129 7.78 11.54 -15.81
N ASP A 130 8.54 10.93 -14.90
CA ASP A 130 9.88 11.44 -14.57
C ASP A 130 10.84 11.20 -15.74
N GLU A 131 10.80 10.02 -16.39
CA GLU A 131 11.67 9.73 -17.54
C GLU A 131 11.26 10.50 -18.81
N ALA A 132 9.98 10.85 -18.98
CA ALA A 132 9.53 11.72 -20.07
C ALA A 132 9.86 13.21 -19.84
N GLY A 133 10.05 13.64 -18.58
CA GLY A 133 10.41 15.01 -18.23
C GLY A 133 11.91 15.31 -18.36
N GLU A 134 12.77 14.29 -18.40
CA GLU A 134 14.21 14.42 -18.69
C GLU A 134 14.52 14.38 -20.20
N ALA A 135 13.52 14.14 -21.06
CA ALA A 135 13.64 14.08 -22.51
C ALA A 135 13.20 15.37 -23.25
N VAL A 136 12.92 16.46 -22.51
CA VAL A 136 12.56 17.80 -23.02
C VAL A 136 13.48 18.84 -22.39
#